data_AF-A0A3C1BI38-F1
#
_entry.id   AF-A0A3C1BI38-F1
#
_cell.length_a   1.000
_cell.length_b   1.000
_cell.length_c   1.000
_cell.angle_alpha   90.00
_cell.angle_beta   90.00
_cell.angle_gamma   90.00
#
_symmetry.space_group_name_H-M   'P 1'
#
loop_
_entity.id
_entity.type
_entity.pdbx_description
1 polymer ?
#
loop_
_entity_poly.entity_id
_entity_poly.type
_entity_poly.pdbx_seq_one_letter_code
_entity_poly.pdbx_strand_id
1 'polypeptide(L)'
;MAPAFLMNEFRKIHQFLVFSVNAPIQYAIAEYLKNENNYLSLPEFFQQKRDYFRKGLEQTRFELLPCFGSYFQSVMYNNITDEKDDEFSLRLTKEIGVASIPTSAFYTRDTDHHVLRFCF
;
A
#
# COMPACT_ATOMS: atom_id res chain seq x y z
N MET A 1 -16.21 16.03 2.94
CA MET A 1 -16.11 16.39 4.37
C MET A 1 -17.04 15.51 5.18
N ALA A 2 -16.73 15.22 6.45
CA ALA A 2 -17.62 14.50 7.36
C ALA A 2 -18.87 15.34 7.73
N PRO A 3 -19.94 14.71 8.25
CA PRO A 3 -21.10 15.42 8.81
C PRO A 3 -20.68 16.49 9.83
N ALA A 4 -21.41 17.62 9.86
CA ALA A 4 -21.02 18.80 10.63
C ALA A 4 -20.78 18.52 12.12
N PHE A 5 -21.64 17.72 12.75
CA PHE A 5 -21.52 17.37 14.16
C PHE A 5 -20.25 16.57 14.48
N LEU A 6 -19.80 15.69 13.57
CA LEU A 6 -18.52 14.95 13.71
C LEU A 6 -17.32 15.86 13.45
N MET A 7 -17.41 16.70 12.40
CA MET A 7 -16.33 17.62 12.04
C MET A 7 -16.01 18.62 13.17
N ASN A 8 -17.03 19.03 13.94
CA ASN A 8 -16.84 19.87 15.11
C ASN A 8 -15.94 19.20 16.17
N GLU A 9 -16.20 17.93 16.48
CA GLU A 9 -15.40 17.19 17.47
C GLU A 9 -14.00 16.87 16.95
N PHE A 10 -13.85 16.52 15.66
CA PHE A 10 -12.52 16.30 15.07
C PHE A 10 -11.64 17.55 15.08
N ARG A 11 -12.22 18.74 14.88
CA ARG A 11 -11.47 20.01 14.94
C ARG A 11 -11.00 20.35 16.35
N LYS A 12 -11.82 20.08 17.38
CA LYS A 12 -11.40 20.23 18.78
C LYS A 12 -10.18 19.38 19.08
N ILE A 13 -10.17 18.13 18.63
CA ILE A 13 -9.02 17.22 18.80
C ILE A 13 -7.81 17.75 18.03
N HIS A 14 -7.96 18.09 16.74
CA HIS A 14 -6.87 18.59 15.90
C HIS A 14 -6.18 19.83 16.47
N GLN A 15 -6.96 20.76 17.03
CA GLN A 15 -6.48 21.99 17.65
C GLN A 15 -5.43 21.72 18.74
N PHE A 16 -5.58 20.64 19.51
CA PHE A 16 -4.65 20.27 20.59
C PHE A 16 -3.62 19.20 20.18
N LEU A 17 -3.87 18.44 19.10
CA LEU A 17 -2.88 17.49 18.58
C LEU A 17 -1.75 18.20 17.83
N VAL A 18 -2.09 19.10 16.91
CA VAL A 18 -1.10 19.76 16.03
C VAL A 18 -1.39 21.24 15.80
N PHE A 19 -2.54 21.76 16.25
CA PHE A 19 -3.03 23.13 16.05
C PHE A 19 -3.31 23.52 14.58
N SER A 20 -2.29 23.44 13.72
CA SER A 20 -2.37 23.71 12.30
C SER A 20 -1.35 22.86 11.53
N VAL A 21 -1.58 22.64 10.23
CA VAL A 21 -0.63 21.94 9.36
C VAL A 21 0.23 22.92 8.55
N ASN A 22 1.28 22.41 7.89
CA ASN A 22 2.24 23.21 7.13
C ASN A 22 1.55 24.17 6.13
N ALA A 23 1.62 25.47 6.41
CA ALA A 23 0.92 26.49 5.63
C ALA A 23 1.41 26.58 4.17
N PRO A 24 2.72 26.65 3.86
CA PRO A 24 3.20 26.62 2.47
C PRO A 24 2.68 25.45 1.64
N ILE A 25 2.63 24.24 2.22
CA ILE A 25 2.14 23.05 1.52
C ILE A 25 0.63 23.13 1.28
N GLN A 26 -0.15 23.73 2.18
CA GLN A 26 -1.59 23.96 1.93
C GLN A 26 -1.81 24.84 0.69
N TYR A 27 -1.03 25.91 0.50
CA TYR A 27 -1.11 26.74 -0.70
C TYR A 27 -0.69 25.97 -1.96
N ALA A 28 0.40 25.20 -1.89
CA ALA A 28 0.87 24.40 -3.02
C ALA A 28 -0.16 23.33 -3.44
N ILE A 29 -0.76 22.62 -2.48
CA ILE A 29 -1.80 21.62 -2.75
C ILE A 29 -3.06 22.28 -3.29
N ALA A 30 -3.46 23.44 -2.76
CA ALA A 30 -4.61 24.18 -3.27
C ALA A 30 -4.44 24.58 -4.74
N GLU A 31 -3.23 24.96 -5.16
CA GLU A 31 -2.92 25.21 -6.58
C GLU A 31 -2.91 23.92 -7.40
N TYR A 32 -2.23 22.87 -6.90
CA TYR A 32 -2.12 21.58 -7.57
C TYR A 32 -3.49 20.93 -7.86
N LEU A 33 -4.44 21.04 -6.94
CA LEU A 33 -5.78 20.46 -7.09
C LEU A 33 -6.67 21.15 -8.14
N LYS A 34 -6.29 22.34 -8.63
CA LYS A 34 -7.03 23.03 -9.70
C LYS A 34 -6.96 22.29 -11.03
N ASN A 35 -5.93 21.47 -11.25
CA ASN A 35 -5.82 20.61 -12.42
C ASN A 35 -6.23 19.18 -12.06
N GLU A 36 -7.43 18.76 -12.47
CA GLU A 36 -7.96 17.44 -12.16
C GLU A 36 -7.18 16.28 -12.78
N ASN A 37 -6.48 16.52 -13.92
CA ASN A 37 -5.66 15.50 -14.56
C ASN A 37 -4.52 14.99 -13.66
N ASN A 38 -4.14 15.76 -12.65
CA ASN A 38 -3.16 15.37 -11.64
C ASN A 38 -3.56 14.11 -10.85
N TYR A 39 -4.86 13.84 -10.69
CA TYR A 39 -5.34 12.66 -9.98
C TYR A 39 -6.21 11.74 -10.84
N LEU A 40 -6.86 12.25 -11.88
CA LEU A 40 -7.66 11.42 -12.80
C LEU A 40 -6.81 10.49 -13.67
N SER A 41 -5.53 10.81 -13.89
CA SER A 41 -4.60 9.95 -14.64
C SER A 41 -3.96 8.83 -13.81
N LEU A 42 -4.07 8.88 -12.47
CA LEU A 42 -3.42 7.93 -11.57
C LEU A 42 -3.86 6.47 -11.76
N PRO A 43 -5.15 6.16 -12.01
CA PRO A 43 -5.58 4.77 -12.19
C PRO A 43 -4.86 4.09 -13.35
N GLU A 44 -4.81 4.74 -14.53
CA GLU A 44 -4.13 4.18 -15.70
C GLU A 44 -2.62 4.09 -15.46
N PHE A 45 -2.02 5.13 -14.88
CA PHE A 45 -0.60 5.17 -14.55
C PHE A 45 -0.16 3.99 -13.65
N PHE A 46 -0.89 3.73 -12.56
CA PHE A 46 -0.58 2.62 -11.67
C PHE A 46 -1.01 1.26 -12.24
N GLN A 47 -2.07 1.20 -13.04
CA GLN A 47 -2.47 -0.03 -13.70
C GLN A 47 -1.38 -0.56 -14.63
N GLN A 48 -0.72 0.31 -15.41
CA GLN A 48 0.40 -0.10 -16.27
C GLN A 48 1.56 -0.71 -15.46
N LYS A 49 1.92 -0.11 -14.32
CA LYS A 49 2.96 -0.64 -13.42
C LYS A 49 2.55 -1.97 -12.79
N ARG A 50 1.32 -2.05 -12.31
CA ARG A 50 0.72 -3.27 -11.74
C ARG A 50 0.77 -4.41 -12.74
N ASP A 51 0.31 -4.16 -13.96
CA ASP A 51 0.20 -5.20 -15.00
C ASP A 51 1.59 -5.67 -15.45
N TYR A 52 2.56 -4.76 -15.55
CA TYR A 52 3.96 -5.12 -15.79
C TYR A 52 4.54 -6.02 -14.69
N PHE A 53 4.35 -5.63 -13.42
CA PHE A 53 4.83 -6.40 -12.27
C PHE A 53 4.17 -7.78 -12.19
N ARG A 54 2.84 -7.84 -12.37
CA ARG A 54 2.06 -9.09 -12.39
C ARG A 54 2.49 -10.03 -13.50
N LYS A 55 2.68 -9.52 -14.72
CA LYS A 55 3.15 -10.33 -15.86
C LYS A 55 4.50 -10.99 -15.58
N GLY A 56 5.40 -10.31 -14.86
CA GLY A 56 6.66 -10.90 -14.39
C GLY A 56 6.44 -12.01 -13.37
N LEU A 57 5.57 -11.77 -12.38
CA LEU A 57 5.26 -12.74 -11.33
C LEU A 57 4.48 -13.98 -11.83
N GLU A 58 3.66 -13.86 -12.87
CA GLU A 58 2.96 -15.00 -13.51
C GLU A 58 3.92 -16.08 -14.03
N GLN A 59 5.19 -15.73 -14.24
CA GLN A 59 6.23 -16.68 -14.66
C GLN A 59 6.92 -17.39 -13.49
N THR A 60 6.48 -17.13 -12.26
CA THR A 60 7.05 -17.68 -11.03
C THR A 60 6.07 -18.65 -10.37
N ARG A 61 6.45 -19.20 -9.21
CA ARG A 61 5.57 -20.06 -8.40
C ARG A 61 4.68 -19.28 -7.41
N PHE A 62 4.72 -17.94 -7.43
CA PHE A 62 3.78 -17.14 -6.65
C PHE A 62 2.36 -17.24 -7.23
N GLU A 63 1.37 -17.32 -6.36
CA GLU A 63 -0.03 -17.20 -6.75
C GLU A 63 -0.50 -15.76 -6.56
N LEU A 64 -1.00 -15.15 -7.65
CA LEU A 64 -1.41 -13.76 -7.66
C LEU A 64 -2.79 -13.56 -7.06
N LEU A 65 -2.89 -12.78 -5.98
CA LEU A 65 -4.17 -12.30 -5.49
C LEU A 65 -4.69 -11.12 -6.34
N PRO A 66 -6.02 -10.92 -6.43
CA PRO A 66 -6.61 -9.77 -7.12
C PRO A 66 -6.11 -8.44 -6.54
N CYS A 67 -5.84 -7.47 -7.41
CA CYS A 67 -5.40 -6.12 -7.03
C CYS A 67 -6.33 -5.09 -7.68
N PHE A 68 -7.35 -4.65 -6.93
CA PHE A 68 -8.37 -3.71 -7.42
C PHE A 68 -8.02 -2.22 -7.21
N GLY A 69 -6.98 -1.93 -6.43
CA GLY A 69 -6.57 -0.56 -6.11
C GLY A 69 -5.35 -0.54 -5.19
N SER A 70 -4.96 0.67 -4.78
CA SER A 70 -3.62 0.97 -4.22
C SER A 70 -2.49 0.67 -5.22
N TYR A 71 -1.25 0.81 -4.76
CA TYR A 71 -0.03 0.47 -5.50
C TYR A 71 0.67 -0.77 -4.91
N PHE A 72 -0.10 -1.64 -4.26
CA PHE A 72 0.40 -2.89 -3.65
C PHE A 72 -0.12 -4.13 -4.38
N GLN A 73 0.74 -5.13 -4.56
CA GLN A 73 0.41 -6.47 -5.04
C GLN A 73 0.65 -7.48 -3.92
N SER A 74 -0.39 -8.18 -3.51
CA SER A 74 -0.29 -9.32 -2.58
C SER A 74 -0.18 -10.63 -3.34
N VAL A 75 0.67 -11.55 -2.87
CA VAL A 75 0.84 -12.87 -3.47
C VAL A 75 0.87 -13.94 -2.41
N MET A 76 0.30 -15.10 -2.72
CA MET A 76 0.49 -16.31 -1.90
C MET A 76 1.74 -17.06 -2.35
N TYR A 77 2.43 -17.69 -1.42
CA TYR A 77 3.67 -18.42 -1.71
C TYR A 77 3.64 -19.90 -1.30
N ASN A 78 2.44 -20.47 -1.10
CA ASN A 78 2.25 -21.88 -0.75
C ASN A 78 2.97 -22.87 -1.69
N ASN A 79 3.19 -22.49 -2.96
CA ASN A 79 3.88 -23.33 -3.95
C ASN A 79 5.41 -23.12 -3.97
N ILE A 80 5.97 -22.42 -2.97
CA ILE A 80 7.39 -22.08 -2.89
C ILE A 80 8.02 -22.70 -1.64
N THR A 81 7.42 -22.49 -0.47
CA THR A 81 7.98 -22.88 0.82
C THR A 81 6.90 -22.90 1.91
N ASP A 82 7.15 -23.64 2.99
CA ASP A 82 6.34 -23.66 4.21
C ASP A 82 6.88 -22.74 5.32
N GLU A 83 7.89 -21.92 5.01
CA GLU A 83 8.39 -20.89 5.93
C GLU A 83 7.29 -19.89 6.31
N LYS A 84 7.40 -19.35 7.53
CA LYS A 84 6.59 -18.19 7.92
C LYS A 84 6.89 -17.00 7.03
N ASP A 85 5.92 -16.10 6.86
CA ASP A 85 6.03 -15.01 5.89
C ASP A 85 7.16 -14.02 6.25
N ASP A 86 7.47 -13.83 7.52
CA ASP A 86 8.57 -13.01 8.00
C ASP A 86 9.94 -13.62 7.70
N GLU A 87 10.11 -14.91 7.94
CA GLU A 87 11.30 -15.69 7.59
C GLU A 87 11.51 -15.71 6.07
N PHE A 88 10.46 -15.98 5.31
CA PHE A 88 10.54 -16.04 3.85
C PHE A 88 10.85 -14.66 3.25
N SER A 89 10.22 -13.59 3.77
CA SER A 89 10.53 -12.22 3.35
C SER A 89 11.99 -11.82 3.62
N LEU A 90 12.53 -12.25 4.75
CA LEU A 90 13.94 -12.03 5.09
C LEU A 90 14.87 -12.78 4.14
N ARG A 91 14.55 -14.06 3.84
CA ARG A 91 15.30 -14.87 2.87
C ARG A 91 15.27 -14.27 1.47
N LEU A 92 14.09 -13.86 1.00
CA LEU A 92 13.91 -13.21 -0.30
C LEU A 92 14.79 -11.96 -0.42
N THR A 93 14.85 -11.16 0.65
CA THR A 93 15.68 -9.96 0.70
C THR A 93 17.18 -10.30 0.65
N LYS A 94 17.63 -11.27 1.45
CA LYS A 94 19.06 -11.60 1.60
C LYS A 94 19.63 -12.37 0.42
N GLU A 95 18.88 -13.33 -0.11
CA GLU A 95 19.39 -14.30 -1.09
C GLU A 95 18.98 -13.94 -2.52
N ILE A 96 17.78 -13.38 -2.71
CA ILE A 96 17.23 -13.05 -4.03
C ILE A 96 17.35 -11.54 -4.32
N GLY A 97 17.61 -10.72 -3.28
CA GLY A 97 17.76 -9.27 -3.43
C GLY A 97 16.44 -8.53 -3.64
N VAL A 98 15.31 -9.15 -3.32
CA VAL A 98 13.98 -8.56 -3.48
C VAL A 98 13.31 -8.43 -2.12
N ALA A 99 13.04 -7.19 -1.70
CA ALA A 99 12.36 -6.93 -0.44
C ALA A 99 10.83 -7.04 -0.59
N SER A 100 10.22 -7.79 0.32
CA SER A 100 8.77 -7.87 0.50
C SER A 100 8.36 -7.46 1.92
N ILE A 101 7.06 -7.30 2.14
CA ILE A 101 6.51 -7.11 3.47
C ILE A 101 5.66 -8.33 3.84
N PRO A 102 5.94 -9.02 4.97
CA PRO A 102 5.07 -10.08 5.49
C PRO A 102 3.72 -9.48 5.86
N THR A 103 2.62 -10.13 5.50
CA THR A 103 1.29 -9.62 5.83
C THR A 103 0.85 -9.93 7.25
N SER A 104 1.44 -10.95 7.89
CA SER A 104 1.27 -11.27 9.30
C SER A 104 1.54 -10.07 10.21
N ALA A 105 2.48 -9.18 9.83
CA ALA A 105 2.79 -7.94 10.56
C ALA A 105 1.60 -6.96 10.68
N PHE A 106 0.56 -7.11 9.86
CA PHE A 106 -0.67 -6.31 9.94
C PHE A 106 -1.78 -6.99 10.76
N TYR A 107 -1.57 -8.22 11.23
CA TYR A 107 -2.50 -8.93 12.12
C TYR A 107 -2.06 -8.81 13.58
N THR A 108 -3.03 -8.70 14.49
CA THR A 108 -2.76 -8.61 15.94
C THR A 108 -2.48 -9.96 16.60
N ARG A 109 -2.78 -11.06 15.91
CA ARG A 109 -2.51 -12.44 16.35
C ARG A 109 -1.42 -13.03 15.46
N ASP A 110 -0.80 -14.12 15.89
CA ASP A 110 0.14 -14.91 15.08
C ASP A 110 -0.63 -15.65 13.96
N THR A 111 -1.17 -14.88 13.02
CA THR A 111 -1.95 -15.34 11.87
C THR A 111 -1.11 -15.14 10.63
N ASP A 112 -0.67 -16.25 10.07
CA ASP A 112 0.05 -16.29 8.80
C ASP A 112 -0.82 -16.99 7.76
N HIS A 113 -1.08 -16.29 6.66
CA HIS A 113 -1.83 -16.81 5.52
C HIS A 113 -0.93 -17.15 4.33
N HIS A 114 0.38 -17.16 4.56
CA HIS A 114 1.42 -17.33 3.56
C HIS A 114 1.29 -16.29 2.44
N VAL A 115 1.15 -15.02 2.83
CA VAL A 115 0.99 -13.89 1.91
C VAL A 115 2.09 -12.86 2.11
N LEU A 116 2.76 -12.51 1.00
CA LEU A 116 3.70 -11.39 0.92
C LEU A 116 3.08 -10.21 0.17
N ARG A 117 3.44 -8.99 0.56
CA ARG A 117 3.03 -7.75 -0.10
C ARG A 117 4.23 -7.04 -0.73
N PHE A 118 4.08 -6.69 -2.01
CA PHE A 118 5.03 -5.88 -2.78
C PHE A 118 4.44 -4.52 -3.13
N CYS A 119 5.30 -3.52 -3.34
CA CYS A 119 4.97 -2.20 -3.87
C CYS A 119 5.54 -2.09 -5.29
N PHE A 120 4.75 -1.69 -6.28
CA PHE A 120 5.14 -1.65 -7.70
C PHE A 120 5.19 -0.23 -8.30
#